data_AF-A0A383BC69-F1
#
_entry.id   AF-A0A383BC69-F1
#
_cell.length_a   1.000
_cell.length_b   1.000
_cell.length_c   1.000
_cell.angle_alpha   90.00
_cell.angle_beta   90.00
_cell.angle_gamma   90.00
#
_symmetry.space_group_name_H-M   'P 1'
#
loop_
_entity.id
_entity.type
_entity.pdbx_description
1 polymer ?
#
loop_
_entity_poly.entity_id
_entity_poly.type
_entity_poly.pdbx_seq_one_letter_code
_entity_poly.pdbx_strand_id
1 'polypeptide(L)' 'MSARNYTYYDFTQSMCSACLERVDAKIVFQDDNVFMLKNCLDHGPEKTLIATDVD' A
#
# COMPACT_ATOMS: atom_id res chain seq x y z
N MET A 1 17.75 -13.48 -8.51
CA MET A 1 16.33 -13.11 -8.64
C MET A 1 15.99 -12.28 -7.41
N SER A 2 15.77 -10.97 -7.56
CA SER A 2 15.36 -10.13 -6.42
C SER A 2 13.94 -10.51 -6.03
N ALA A 3 13.80 -11.51 -5.16
CA ALA A 3 12.56 -11.76 -4.46
C ALA A 3 12.23 -10.46 -3.75
N ARG A 4 11.18 -9.77 -4.19
CA ARG A 4 10.63 -8.64 -3.45
C ARG A 4 10.20 -9.23 -2.11
N ASN A 5 10.65 -8.64 -1.00
CA ASN A 5 10.33 -9.10 0.37
C ASN A 5 8.86 -8.81 0.75
N TYR A 6 7.95 -8.83 -0.23
CA TYR A 6 6.54 -8.60 -0.05
C TYR A 6 5.75 -9.37 -1.10
N THR A 7 4.62 -9.93 -0.68
CA THR A 7 3.64 -10.59 -1.54
C THR A 7 2.62 -9.55 -1.96
N TYR A 8 2.41 -9.39 -3.27
CA TYR A 8 1.31 -8.56 -3.77
C TYR A 8 -0.01 -9.31 -3.54
N TYR A 9 -0.96 -8.65 -2.89
CA TYR A 9 -2.28 -9.21 -2.63
C TYR A 9 -3.31 -8.65 -3.61
N ASP A 10 -3.50 -7.34 -3.58
CA ASP A 10 -4.58 -6.69 -4.33
C ASP A 10 -4.19 -5.24 -4.72
N PHE A 11 -4.95 -4.66 -5.63
CA PHE A 11 -4.84 -3.28 -6.04
C PHE A 11 -6.18 -2.60 -5.88
N THR A 12 -6.18 -1.61 -5.00
CA THR A 12 -7.35 -0.82 -4.67
C THR A 12 -7.09 0.66 -4.94
N GLN A 13 -8.13 1.48 -4.86
CA GLN A 13 -7.99 2.93 -4.90
C GLN A 13 -8.29 3.47 -3.52
N SER A 14 -7.40 4.33 -3.02
CA SER A 14 -7.54 5.00 -1.72
C SER A 14 -7.53 6.51 -1.91
N MET A 15 -7.93 7.26 -0.90
CA MET A 15 -7.71 8.71 -0.89
C MET A 15 -6.31 9.02 -0.35
N CYS A 16 -5.68 10.06 -0.91
CA CYS A 16 -4.44 10.63 -0.39
C CYS A 16 -4.72 11.34 0.93
N SER A 17 -3.83 11.19 1.92
CA SER A 17 -3.91 11.87 3.23
C SER A 17 -3.75 13.39 3.14
N ALA A 18 -3.08 13.88 2.10
CA ALA A 18 -2.77 15.30 1.91
C ALA A 18 -3.74 16.01 0.96
N CYS A 19 -3.94 15.52 -0.28
CA CYS A 19 -4.87 16.14 -1.23
C CYS A 19 -6.31 15.63 -1.15
N LEU A 20 -6.58 14.53 -0.45
CA LEU A 20 -7.90 13.86 -0.41
C LEU A 20 -8.41 13.40 -1.78
N GLU A 21 -7.56 13.37 -2.80
CA GLU A 21 -7.90 12.85 -4.12
C GLU A 21 -7.74 11.34 -4.18
N ARG A 22 -8.45 10.74 -5.14
CA ARG A 22 -8.43 9.29 -5.38
C ARG A 22 -7.12 8.91 -6.05
N VAL A 23 -6.33 8.09 -5.38
CA VAL A 23 -5.01 7.62 -5.80
C VAL A 23 -4.95 6.10 -5.81
N ASP A 24 -4.06 5.59 -6.63
CA ASP A 24 -3.81 4.16 -6.76
C ASP A 24 -3.11 3.61 -5.53
N ALA A 25 -3.56 2.47 -5.02
CA ALA A 25 -3.03 1.85 -3.80
C ALA A 25 -2.80 0.35 -3.99
N LYS A 26 -1.60 -0.13 -3.66
CA LYS A 26 -1.26 -1.56 -3.69
C LYS A 26 -1.31 -2.13 -2.28
N ILE A 27 -2.05 -3.22 -2.09
CA ILE A 27 -2.02 -4.00 -0.86
C ILE A 27 -0.93 -5.06 -0.99
N VAL A 28 0.01 -5.04 -0.06
CA VAL A 28 1.13 -5.98 0.00
C VAL A 28 1.25 -6.57 1.39
N PHE A 29 1.51 -7.86 1.46
CA PHE A 29 1.84 -8.55 2.69
C PHE A 29 3.34 -8.62 2.86
N GLN A 30 3.83 -8.21 4.02
CA GLN A 30 5.24 -8.23 4.37
C GLN A 30 5.37 -8.46 5.86
N ASP A 31 6.17 -9.46 6.27
CA ASP A 31 6.45 -9.77 7.68
C ASP A 31 5.16 -9.90 8.53
N ASP A 32 4.18 -10.69 8.06
CA ASP A 32 2.85 -10.87 8.67
C ASP A 32 2.02 -9.59 8.87
N ASN A 33 2.43 -8.51 8.20
CA ASN A 33 1.73 -7.23 8.21
C ASN A 33 1.16 -6.91 6.82
N VAL A 34 0.01 -6.25 6.82
CA VAL A 34 -0.66 -5.75 5.62
C VAL A 34 -0.34 -4.28 5.45
N PHE A 35 0.38 -3.96 4.37
CA PHE A 35 0.70 -2.60 4.00
C PHE A 35 -0.09 -2.16 2.78
N MET A 36 -0.55 -0.92 2.80
CA MET A 36 -1.13 -0.22 1.68
C MET A 36 -0.11 0.81 1.16
N LEU A 37 0.34 0.63 -0.07
CA LEU A 37 1.24 1.53 -0.79
C LEU A 37 0.41 2.42 -1.70
N LYS A 38 0.06 3.60 -1.22
CA LYS A 38 -0.66 4.63 -1.98
C LYS A 38 0.34 5.40 -2.83
N ASN A 39 0.02 5.66 -4.08
CA ASN A 39 0.88 6.39 -5.00
C ASN A 39 0.16 7.65 -5.48
N CYS A 40 0.42 8.77 -4.80
CA CYS A 40 -0.06 10.08 -5.21
C CYS A 40 0.92 10.71 -6.21
N LEU A 41 0.41 11.33 -7.27
CA LEU A 41 1.25 12.01 -8.26
C LEU A 41 1.85 13.32 -7.72
N ASP A 42 1.13 14.01 -6.83
CA ASP A 42 1.59 15.25 -6.20
C ASP A 42 2.48 15.00 -4.97
N HIS A 43 2.06 14.09 -4.08
CA HIS A 43 2.71 13.88 -2.78
C HIS A 43 3.68 12.69 -2.77
N GLY A 44 3.66 11.86 -3.82
CA GLY A 44 4.50 10.68 -3.94
C GLY A 44 3.91 9.42 -3.28
N PRO A 45 4.76 8.39 -3.10
CA PRO A 45 4.36 7.12 -2.51
C PRO A 45 4.24 7.22 -0.99
N GLU A 46 3.10 6.79 -0.44
CA GLU A 46 2.83 6.67 0.99
C GLU A 46 2.64 5.20 1.36
N LYS A 47 3.36 4.72 2.37
CA LYS A 47 3.21 3.37 2.93
C LYS A 47 2.46 3.45 4.26
N THR A 48 1.27 2.87 4.30
CA THR A 48 0.44 2.80 5.51
C THR A 48 0.27 1.35 5.93
N LEU A 49 0.49 1.06 7.22
CA LEU A 49 0.12 -0.22 7.82
C LEU A 49 -1.41 -0.23 8.03
N ILE A 50 -2.11 -1.18 7.41
CA ILE A 50 -3.57 -1.29 7.51
C ILE A 50 -4.02 -2.44 8.40
N ALA A 51 -3.21 -3.49 8.54
CA ALA A 51 -3.45 -4.59 9.48
C ALA A 51 -2.13 -5.24 9.87
N THR A 52 -2.10 -5.85 11.06
CA THR A 52 -0.97 -6.62 11.61
C THR A 52 -1.31 -8.10 11.77
N ASP A 53 -2.41 -8.53 11.15
CA ASP A 53 -2.98 -9.86 11.26
C ASP A 53 -3.41 -10.30 9.85
N VAL A 54 -2.95 -11.47 9.41
CA VAL A 54 -3.09 -11.99 8.02
C VAL A 54 -3.84 -13.34 8.02
N ASP A 55 -4.74 -13.57 8.98
CA ASP A 55 -5.52 -14.81 9.09
C ASP A 55 -6.68 -14.90 8.06
#